data_AF-A0A1B7W2H5-F1
#
_entry.id   AF-A0A1B7W2H5-F1
#
_cell.length_a   1.000
_cell.length_b   1.000
_cell.length_c   1.000
_cell.angle_alpha   90.00
_cell.angle_beta   90.00
_cell.angle_gamma   90.00
#
_symmetry.space_group_name_H-M   'P 1'
#
loop_
_entity.id
_entity.type
_entity.pdbx_description
1 polymer ?
#
loop_
_entity_poly.entity_id
_entity_poly.type
_entity_poly.pdbx_seq_one_letter_code
_entity_poly.pdbx_strand_id
1 'polypeptide(L)' 'MHDQFAKQYLTELLTPYGQVETSKDITAEVRQIDVLFIPSSPPTNLTTLGVLGKMAANYAVFEPFR' A
#
# COMPACT_ATOMS: atom_id res chain seq x y z
N MET A 1 11.93 -3.16 -14.61
CA MET A 1 10.78 -4.08 -14.82
C MET A 1 10.22 -4.64 -13.50
N HIS A 2 10.98 -4.67 -12.40
CA HIS A 2 10.48 -5.20 -11.11
C HIS A 2 9.62 -4.21 -10.29
N ASP A 3 9.95 -2.91 -10.30
CA ASP A 3 9.19 -1.89 -9.55
C ASP A 3 7.71 -1.82 -9.94
N GLN A 4 7.41 -1.85 -11.25
CA GLN A 4 6.05 -1.74 -11.75
C GLN A 4 5.20 -2.93 -11.29
N PHE A 5 5.79 -4.14 -11.34
CA PHE A 5 5.12 -5.37 -10.93
C PHE A 5 4.81 -5.37 -9.44
N ALA A 6 5.76 -5.00 -8.59
CA ALA A 6 5.54 -4.95 -7.14
C ALA A 6 4.46 -3.92 -6.76
N LYS A 7 4.48 -2.74 -7.39
CA LYS A 7 3.45 -1.70 -7.21
C LYS A 7 2.07 -2.20 -7.63
N GLN A 8 1.96 -2.80 -8.81
CA GLN A 8 0.69 -3.35 -9.31
C GLN A 8 0.18 -4.47 -8.42
N TYR A 9 1.05 -5.39 -8.01
CA TYR A 9 0.69 -6.51 -7.15
C TYR A 9 0.18 -6.03 -5.78
N LEU A 10 0.88 -5.09 -5.13
CA LEU A 10 0.42 -4.51 -3.87
C LEU A 10 -0.89 -3.74 -4.03
N THR A 11 -1.08 -3.05 -5.15
CA THR A 11 -2.33 -2.34 -5.46
C THR A 11 -3.50 -3.30 -5.56
N GLU A 12 -3.38 -4.34 -6.40
CA GLU A 12 -4.45 -5.33 -6.55
C GLU A 12 -4.73 -6.09 -5.24
N LEU A 13 -3.69 -6.42 -4.48
CA LEU A 13 -3.82 -7.16 -3.23
C LEU A 13 -4.49 -6.33 -2.12
N LEU A 14 -4.23 -5.03 -2.04
CA LEU A 14 -4.69 -4.15 -0.97
C LEU A 14 -6.00 -3.42 -1.29
N THR A 15 -6.35 -3.25 -2.57
CA THR A 15 -7.61 -2.60 -3.01
C THR A 15 -8.88 -3.15 -2.33
N PRO A 16 -9.02 -4.47 -2.08
CA PRO A 16 -10.18 -5.01 -1.37
C PRO A 16 -10.29 -4.54 0.09
N TYR A 17 -9.20 -4.06 0.68
CA TYR A 17 -9.08 -3.74 2.10
C TYR A 17 -9.05 -2.23 2.37
N GLY A 18 -8.94 -1.40 1.34
CA GLY A 18 -8.83 0.05 1.46
C GLY A 18 -8.46 0.73 0.14
N GLN A 19 -8.21 2.03 0.22
CA GLN A 19 -7.75 2.82 -0.93
C GLN A 19 -6.24 2.73 -1.05
N VAL A 20 -5.76 2.52 -2.28
CA VAL A 20 -4.33 2.49 -2.61
C VAL A 20 -4.02 3.65 -3.55
N GLU A 21 -3.01 4.45 -3.21
CA GLU A 21 -2.46 5.50 -4.05
C GLU A 21 -1.02 5.17 -4.39
N THR A 22 -0.70 5.00 -5.67
CA THR A 22 0.68 4.75 -6.13
C THR A 22 1.31 6.02 -6.68
N SER A 23 2.64 6.13 -6.57
CA SER A 23 3.41 7.20 -7.22
C SER A 23 3.00 8.61 -6.75
N LYS A 24 2.66 8.75 -5.47
CA LYS A 24 2.23 10.03 -4.89
C LYS A 24 3.43 10.92 -4.63
N ASP A 25 3.43 12.12 -5.24
CA ASP A 25 4.44 13.13 -4.98
C ASP A 25 4.15 13.86 -3.67
N ILE A 26 5.09 13.82 -2.72
CA ILE A 26 5.06 14.66 -1.53
C ILE A 26 5.84 15.93 -1.84
N THR A 27 5.13 16.99 -2.19
CA THR A 27 5.69 18.31 -2.51
C THR A 27 6.49 18.92 -1.35
N ALA A 28 6.20 18.50 -0.11
CA ALA A 28 6.87 18.97 1.10
C ALA A 28 8.26 18.35 1.34
N GLU A 29 8.55 17.16 0.78
CA GLU A 29 9.80 16.41 1.03
C GLU A 29 10.57 16.05 -0.24
N VAL A 30 10.11 16.49 -1.43
CA VAL A 30 10.71 16.11 -2.74
C VAL A 30 10.88 14.59 -2.87
N ARG A 31 9.94 13.83 -2.31
CA ARG A 31 9.97 12.37 -2.28
C ARG A 31 8.69 11.82 -2.87
N GLN A 32 8.84 10.76 -3.66
CA GLN A 32 7.71 10.02 -4.21
C GLN A 32 7.46 8.78 -3.35
N ILE A 33 6.20 8.59 -2.94
CA ILE A 33 5.77 7.35 -2.29
C ILE A 33 5.40 6.34 -3.37
N ASP A 34 5.96 5.14 -3.26
CA ASP A 34 5.64 4.03 -4.16
C ASP A 34 4.21 3.55 -4.02
N VAL A 35 3.78 3.24 -2.79
CA VAL A 35 2.41 2.83 -2.47
C VAL A 35 1.99 3.40 -1.12
N LEU A 36 0.95 4.24 -1.11
CA LEU A 36 0.25 4.69 0.09
C LEU A 36 -1.03 3.88 0.22
N PHE A 37 -1.22 3.25 1.37
CA PHE A 37 -2.43 2.51 1.71
C PHE A 37 -3.23 3.23 2.79
N ILE A 38 -4.54 3.36 2.54
CA ILE A 38 -5.52 3.98 3.40
C ILE A 38 -6.57 2.90 3.73
N PRO A 39 -6.61 2.37 4.97
CA PRO A 39 -7.53 1.29 5.30
C PRO A 39 -9.00 1.73 5.21
N SER A 40 -9.85 0.80 4.77
CA SER A 40 -11.30 0.93 4.93
C SER A 40 -11.69 0.86 6.41
N SER A 41 -12.74 1.58 6.81
CA SER A 41 -13.24 1.60 8.20
C SER A 41 -14.64 0.97 8.28
N PRO A 42 -14.84 -0.16 8.99
CA PRO A 42 -13.85 -0.94 9.71
C PRO A 42 -13.03 -1.88 8.79
N PRO A 43 -11.74 -2.09 9.05
CA PRO A 43 -10.92 -2.98 8.24
C PRO A 43 -11.36 -4.42 8.45
N THR A 44 -11.76 -5.09 7.37
CA THR A 44 -12.34 -6.44 7.43
C THR A 44 -11.42 -7.46 6.76
N ASN A 45 -11.29 -8.66 7.33
CA ASN A 45 -10.63 -9.81 6.69
C ASN A 45 -9.11 -9.68 6.40
N LEU A 46 -8.40 -8.84 7.18
CA LEU A 46 -6.95 -8.64 7.07
C LEU A 46 -6.11 -9.87 7.47
N THR A 47 -6.67 -10.82 8.22
CA THR A 47 -5.98 -12.05 8.66
C THR A 47 -5.41 -12.87 7.51
N THR A 48 -6.08 -12.86 6.35
CA THR A 48 -5.65 -13.58 5.13
C THR A 48 -4.33 -13.03 4.56
N LEU A 49 -4.00 -11.76 4.84
CA LEU A 49 -2.76 -11.12 4.41
C LEU A 49 -1.58 -11.36 5.37
N GLY A 50 -1.80 -12.08 6.49
CA GLY A 50 -0.75 -12.38 7.46
C GLY A 50 -0.07 -11.12 8.02
N VAL A 51 1.26 -11.01 7.86
CA VAL A 51 2.04 -9.85 8.34
C VAL A 51 1.65 -8.58 7.58
N LEU A 52 1.38 -8.66 6.28
CA LEU A 52 0.95 -7.51 5.49
C LEU A 52 -0.37 -6.94 6.01
N GLY A 53 -1.30 -7.81 6.42
CA GLY A 53 -2.56 -7.40 7.03
C GLY A 53 -2.39 -6.65 8.35
N LYS A 54 -1.36 -7.00 9.14
CA LYS A 54 -1.03 -6.27 10.38
C LYS A 54 -0.49 -4.87 10.07
N MET A 55 0.28 -4.72 8.99
CA MET A 55 0.78 -3.41 8.55
C MET A 55 -0.34 -2.54 7.96
N ALA A 56 -1.25 -3.17 7.20
CA ALA A 56 -2.42 -2.55 6.60
C ALA A 56 -3.58 -2.30 7.59
N ALA A 57 -3.41 -2.53 8.89
CA ALA A 57 -4.42 -2.20 9.88
C ALA A 57 -4.59 -0.68 10.09
N ASN A 58 -3.56 0.11 9.74
CA ASN A 58 -3.53 1.56 9.79
C ASN A 58 -3.08 2.11 8.43
N TYR A 59 -3.03 3.45 8.32
CA TYR A 59 -2.34 4.12 7.23
C TYR A 59 -0.91 3.59 7.12
N ALA A 60 -0.53 3.12 5.92
CA ALA A 60 0.75 2.48 5.69
C ALA A 60 1.38 2.93 4.38
N VAL A 61 2.70 3.01 4.36
CA VAL A 61 3.49 3.27 3.15
C VAL A 61 4.32 2.03 2.85
N PHE A 62 4.24 1.52 1.62
CA PHE A 62 5.04 0.40 1.16
C PHE A 62 6.02 0.87 0.08
N GLU A 63 7.31 0.64 0.34
CA GLU A 63 8.41 0.89 -0.59
C GLU A 63 9.08 -0.45 -0.91
N PRO A 64 8.69 -1.10 -2.02
CA PRO A 64 9.29 -2.36 -2.44
C PRO A 64 10.81 -2.20 -2.63
N PHE A 65 11.59 -3.15 -2.11
CA PHE A 65 13.03 -3.15 -2.32
C PHE A 65 13.38 -3.33 -3.81
N ARG A 66 14.31 -2.49 -4.28
CA ARG A 66 14.85 -2.48 -5.64
C ARG A 66 16.14 -3.27 -5.71
#